data_AF-A0A1V5N506-F1
#
_entry.id   AF-A0A1V5N506-F1
#
_cell.length_a   1.000
_cell.length_b   1.000
_cell.length_c   1.000
_cell.angle_alpha   90.00
_cell.angle_beta   90.00
_cell.angle_gamma   90.00
#
_symmetry.space_group_name_H-M   'P 1'
#
loop_
_entity.id
_entity.type
_entity.pdbx_description
1 polymer ?
#
loop_
_entity_poly.entity_id
_entity_poly.type
_entity_poly.pdbx_seq_one_letter_code
_entity_poly.pdbx_strand_id
1 'polypeptide(L)'
;MVVTYDENYLGDPARMFVQLYLDGVWKDDTDFTGARAVLGPEMSHMLIGAQNDIGNTYNLIPGYYDEIAIYDGLLSPERILAHYLAWQPQTCEDLISRGYASAADFNEDCKINFADFAEFAVNWMLCNDPEDENCLPNW
;
A
#
# COMPACT_ATOMS: atom_id res chain seq x y z
N MET A 1 0.40 5.28 1.98
CA MET A 1 0.58 6.74 2.09
C MET A 1 -0.18 7.23 3.31
N VAL A 2 0.38 8.15 4.10
CA VAL A 2 -0.31 8.79 5.23
C VAL A 2 -0.09 10.30 5.15
N VAL A 3 -1.15 11.06 5.38
CA VAL A 3 -1.11 12.52 5.54
C VAL A 3 -1.57 12.84 6.94
N THR A 4 -0.76 13.58 7.69
CA THR A 4 -1.15 14.11 9.01
C THR A 4 -1.23 15.63 8.94
N TYR A 5 -2.07 16.23 9.77
CA TYR A 5 -2.13 17.68 9.90
C TYR A 5 -2.43 18.11 11.32
N ASP A 6 -1.73 19.15 11.78
CA ASP A 6 -1.98 19.86 13.05
C ASP A 6 -2.61 21.22 12.71
N GLU A 7 -3.86 21.44 13.13
CA GLU A 7 -4.60 22.67 12.86
C GLU A 7 -4.34 23.82 13.87
N ASN A 8 -3.54 23.58 14.91
CA ASN A 8 -3.12 24.57 15.91
C ASN A 8 -1.60 24.49 16.11
N TYR A 9 -0.83 24.47 15.01
CA TYR A 9 0.60 24.22 15.09
C TYR A 9 1.32 25.26 15.95
N LEU A 10 2.16 24.79 16.88
CA LEU A 10 2.84 25.61 17.90
C LEU A 10 1.88 26.43 18.79
N GLY A 11 0.62 26.02 18.89
CA GLY A 11 -0.41 26.73 19.65
C GLY A 11 -0.94 27.99 18.96
N ASP A 12 -0.54 28.25 17.71
CA ASP A 12 -1.11 29.30 16.90
C ASP A 12 -2.29 28.73 16.11
N PRO A 13 -3.53 29.13 16.42
CA PRO A 13 -4.65 28.63 15.66
C PRO A 13 -4.56 29.03 14.19
N ALA A 14 -3.94 30.15 13.82
CA ALA A 14 -3.82 30.57 12.42
C ALA A 14 -2.82 29.73 11.59
N ARG A 15 -2.17 28.73 12.20
CA ARG A 15 -1.15 27.90 11.55
C ARG A 15 -1.56 26.45 11.46
N MET A 16 -1.29 25.87 10.30
CA MET A 16 -1.49 24.45 10.03
C MET A 16 -0.17 23.83 9.59
N PHE A 17 0.18 22.68 10.17
CA PHE A 17 1.38 21.94 9.77
C PHE A 17 0.96 20.60 9.18
N VAL A 18 1.31 20.36 7.92
CA VAL A 18 0.94 19.15 7.17
C VAL A 18 2.20 18.34 6.91
N GLN A 19 2.12 17.03 7.13
CA GLN A 19 3.23 16.11 6.87
C GLN A 19 2.78 14.96 5.97
N LEU A 20 3.66 14.57 5.06
CA LEU A 20 3.46 13.43 4.17
C LEU A 20 4.42 12.29 4.54
N TYR A 21 3.85 11.10 4.70
CA TYR A 21 4.58 9.86 4.89
C TYR A 21 4.27 8.90 3.75
N LEU A 22 5.32 8.30 3.19
CA LEU A 22 5.23 7.23 2.22
C LEU A 22 5.99 6.02 2.76
N ASP A 23 5.35 4.86 2.71
CA ASP A 23 5.91 3.58 3.17
C ASP A 23 6.41 3.63 4.62
N GLY A 24 5.65 4.30 5.49
CA GLY A 24 5.99 4.47 6.91
C GLY A 24 7.09 5.50 7.19
N VAL A 25 7.64 6.18 6.18
CA VAL A 25 8.76 7.12 6.30
C VAL A 25 8.33 8.54 5.95
N TRP A 26 8.76 9.52 6.75
CA TRP A 26 8.55 10.95 6.47
C TRP A 26 9.20 11.32 5.12
N LYS A 27 8.47 12.08 4.30
CA LYS A 27 8.92 12.53 2.98
C LYS A 27 9.02 14.03 2.86
N ASP A 28 8.02 14.74 3.34
CA ASP A 28 7.96 16.19 3.23
C ASP A 28 7.00 16.77 4.26
N ASP A 29 7.13 18.07 4.51
CA ASP A 29 6.22 18.83 5.34
C ASP A 29 6.06 20.26 4.86
N THR A 30 5.01 20.91 5.33
CA THR A 30 4.80 22.32 5.04
C THR A 30 3.99 23.00 6.16
N ASP A 31 4.33 24.27 6.38
CA ASP A 31 3.73 25.15 7.38
C ASP A 31 2.93 26.23 6.66
N PHE A 32 1.61 26.21 6.86
CA PHE A 32 0.69 27.15 6.26
C PHE A 32 0.31 28.25 7.24
N THR A 33 0.41 29.50 6.79
CA THR A 33 -0.06 30.69 7.49
C THR A 33 -1.17 31.36 6.66
N GLY A 34 -2.43 31.20 7.09
CA GLY A 34 -3.61 31.73 6.39
C GLY A 34 -4.23 30.74 5.39
N ALA A 35 -5.58 30.74 5.32
CA ALA A 35 -6.44 29.74 4.68
C ALA A 35 -6.27 28.31 5.25
N ARG A 36 -7.06 28.00 6.28
CA ARG A 36 -7.12 26.66 6.86
C ARG A 36 -8.06 25.79 6.04
N ALA A 37 -7.64 24.58 5.72
CA ALA A 37 -8.58 23.49 5.46
C ALA A 37 -9.00 22.91 6.83
N VAL A 38 -9.77 23.67 7.62
CA VAL A 38 -10.44 23.07 8.77
C VAL A 38 -11.46 22.10 8.19
N LEU A 39 -11.41 20.83 8.58
CA LEU A 39 -12.51 19.89 8.31
C LEU A 39 -13.73 20.38 9.11
N GLY A 40 -14.43 21.37 8.57
CA GLY A 40 -15.63 21.96 9.15
C GLY A 40 -16.87 21.15 8.78
N PRO A 41 -18.05 21.54 9.29
CA PRO A 41 -19.32 20.96 8.87
C PRO A 41 -19.67 21.47 7.46
N GLU A 42 -18.83 21.16 6.48
CA GLU A 42 -19.09 21.58 5.12
C GLU A 42 -20.18 20.70 4.52
N MET A 43 -21.03 21.28 3.68
CA MET A 43 -22.09 20.59 2.94
C MET A 43 -21.54 19.60 1.88
N SER A 44 -20.29 19.20 2.04
CA SER A 44 -19.48 18.41 1.13
C SER A 44 -19.13 17.11 1.86
N HIS A 45 -19.78 16.01 1.48
CA HIS A 45 -19.43 14.69 2.02
C HIS A 45 -17.96 14.34 1.76
N MET A 46 -17.34 13.59 2.66
CA MET A 46 -16.02 13.02 2.43
C MET A 46 -16.04 12.08 1.22
N LEU A 47 -15.07 12.24 0.32
CA LEU A 47 -14.84 11.34 -0.81
C LEU A 47 -13.44 10.74 -0.73
N ILE A 48 -13.31 9.51 -1.22
CA ILE A 48 -12.04 8.82 -1.40
C ILE A 48 -11.76 8.71 -2.90
N GLY A 49 -10.54 9.04 -3.32
CA GLY A 49 -10.11 8.90 -4.72
C GLY A 49 -10.63 9.97 -5.67
N ALA A 50 -11.18 11.07 -5.17
CA ALA A 50 -11.66 12.19 -5.98
C ALA A 50 -11.73 13.49 -5.17
N GLN A 51 -11.91 14.61 -5.86
CA GLN A 51 -12.21 15.91 -5.26
C GLN A 51 -13.74 16.12 -5.17
N ASN A 52 -14.21 16.65 -4.03
CA ASN A 52 -15.59 17.12 -3.86
C ASN A 52 -15.66 18.65 -3.90
N ASP A 53 -16.61 19.19 -4.66
CA ASP A 53 -17.01 20.60 -4.61
C ASP A 53 -18.54 20.69 -4.58
N ILE A 54 -19.09 20.80 -3.35
CA ILE A 54 -20.52 21.00 -3.05
C ILE A 54 -21.40 19.97 -3.80
N GLY A 55 -21.12 18.69 -3.59
CA GLY A 55 -21.89 17.58 -4.15
C GLY A 55 -21.52 17.19 -5.59
N ASN A 56 -20.55 17.88 -6.19
CA ASN A 56 -19.97 17.50 -7.47
C ASN A 56 -18.63 16.79 -7.27
N THR A 57 -18.42 15.70 -8.00
CA THR A 57 -17.17 14.93 -7.97
C THR A 57 -16.31 15.25 -9.19
N TYR A 58 -15.07 15.66 -8.96
CA TYR A 58 -14.08 15.98 -9.99
C TYR A 58 -12.76 15.23 -9.75
N ASN A 59 -11.87 15.24 -10.75
CA ASN A 59 -10.48 14.75 -10.63
C ASN A 59 -10.39 13.34 -10.05
N LEU A 60 -11.18 12.41 -10.60
CA LEU A 60 -11.15 11.01 -10.18
C LEU A 60 -9.76 10.44 -10.43
N ILE A 61 -9.22 9.80 -9.40
CA ILE A 61 -7.97 9.06 -9.48
C ILE A 61 -8.37 7.59 -9.66
N PRO A 62 -8.11 6.98 -10.82
CA PRO A 62 -8.40 5.57 -11.02
C PRO A 62 -7.39 4.71 -10.25
N GLY A 63 -7.86 3.61 -9.68
CA GLY A 63 -7.00 2.65 -8.99
C GLY A 63 -7.76 1.82 -7.97
N TYR A 64 -7.04 0.89 -7.35
CA TYR A 64 -7.50 0.15 -6.19
C TYR A 64 -7.11 0.91 -4.93
N TYR A 65 -8.06 1.03 -4.03
CA TYR A 65 -7.87 1.60 -2.71
C TYR A 65 -8.15 0.51 -1.69
N ASP A 66 -7.24 0.34 -0.76
CA ASP A 66 -7.37 -0.65 0.30
C ASP A 66 -6.89 -0.08 1.63
N GLU A 67 -7.44 -0.60 2.72
CA GLU A 67 -7.08 -0.30 4.11
C GLU A 67 -7.05 1.20 4.46
N ILE A 68 -8.05 1.95 3.98
CA ILE A 68 -8.18 3.37 4.31
C ILE A 68 -8.64 3.53 5.76
N ALA A 69 -7.86 4.28 6.53
CA ALA A 69 -8.16 4.65 7.91
C ALA A 69 -8.07 6.17 8.10
N ILE A 70 -8.92 6.70 8.97
CA ILE A 70 -8.99 8.12 9.33
C ILE A 70 -8.97 8.20 10.85
N TYR A 71 -8.16 9.10 11.38
CA TYR A 71 -7.94 9.27 12.81
C TYR A 71 -8.32 10.69 13.23
N ASP A 72 -8.83 10.84 14.44
CA ASP A 72 -9.22 12.11 15.05
C ASP A 72 -8.07 12.81 15.79
N GLY A 73 -6.83 12.42 15.49
CA GLY A 73 -5.64 12.99 16.12
C GLY A 73 -4.35 12.70 15.36
N LEU A 74 -3.29 13.42 15.76
CA LEU A 74 -1.94 13.25 15.20
C LEU A 74 -1.37 11.88 15.57
N LEU A 75 -0.98 11.12 14.56
CA LEU A 75 -0.22 9.89 14.75
C LEU A 75 1.26 10.21 14.93
N SER A 76 1.91 9.51 15.87
CA SER A 76 3.37 9.57 15.97
C SER A 76 4.03 8.85 14.79
N PRO A 77 5.28 9.19 14.42
CA PRO A 77 6.01 8.48 13.36
C PRO A 77 6.09 6.97 13.60
N GLU A 78 6.26 6.54 14.85
CA GLU A 78 6.30 5.11 15.22
C GLU A 78 4.95 4.44 14.97
N ARG A 79 3.84 5.14 15.25
CA ARG A 79 2.50 4.60 14.99
C ARG A 79 2.21 4.51 13.48
N ILE A 80 2.67 5.48 12.71
CA ILE A 80 2.57 5.47 11.24
C ILE A 80 3.36 4.27 10.67
N LEU A 81 4.59 4.08 11.12
CA LEU A 81 5.42 2.94 10.72
C LEU A 81 4.77 1.61 11.12
N ALA A 82 4.23 1.51 12.34
CA ALA A 82 3.53 0.32 12.80
C ALA A 82 2.32 -0.01 11.92
N HIS A 83 1.54 0.98 11.49
CA HIS A 83 0.44 0.76 10.54
C HIS A 83 0.91 0.24 9.19
N TYR A 84 1.98 0.81 8.63
CA TYR A 84 2.56 0.34 7.37
C TYR A 84 3.06 -1.11 7.48
N LEU A 85 3.79 -1.44 8.54
CA LEU A 85 4.34 -2.77 8.75
C LEU A 85 3.26 -3.81 9.04
N ALA A 86 2.19 -3.47 9.74
CA ALA A 86 1.11 -4.40 10.07
C ALA A 86 0.44 -5.00 8.83
N TRP A 87 0.44 -4.28 7.70
CA TRP A 87 -0.11 -4.78 6.45
C TRP A 87 0.88 -5.66 5.67
N GLN A 88 2.19 -5.45 5.83
CA GLN A 88 3.19 -6.25 5.12
C GLN A 88 3.12 -7.72 5.56
N PRO A 89 3.20 -8.69 4.63
CA PRO A 89 3.39 -10.09 4.99
C PRO A 89 4.64 -10.20 5.87
N GLN A 90 4.50 -10.69 7.10
CA GLN A 90 5.60 -10.78 8.05
C GLN A 90 6.41 -12.06 7.84
N THR A 91 5.77 -13.07 7.25
CA THR A 91 6.36 -14.36 6.93
C THR A 91 6.13 -14.71 5.46
N CYS A 92 6.92 -15.67 4.98
CA CYS A 92 6.71 -16.23 3.65
C CYS A 92 5.33 -16.92 3.53
N GLU A 93 4.92 -17.61 4.58
CA GLU A 93 3.61 -18.25 4.68
C GLU A 93 2.46 -17.23 4.61
N ASP A 94 2.61 -16.05 5.23
CA ASP A 94 1.63 -14.96 5.09
C ASP A 94 1.52 -14.48 3.64
N LEU A 95 2.65 -14.43 2.92
CA LEU A 95 2.70 -13.96 1.54
C LEU A 95 1.97 -14.94 0.61
N ILE A 96 2.21 -16.24 0.78
CA ILE A 96 1.57 -17.33 0.04
C ILE A 96 0.07 -17.40 0.37
N SER A 97 -0.29 -17.44 1.65
CA SER A 97 -1.69 -17.57 2.10
C SER A 97 -2.58 -16.39 1.68
N ARG A 98 -2.01 -15.20 1.54
CA ARG A 98 -2.72 -14.00 1.04
C ARG A 98 -2.79 -13.93 -0.49
N GLY A 99 -2.21 -14.88 -1.20
CA GLY A 99 -2.20 -14.92 -2.67
C GLY A 99 -1.26 -13.89 -3.30
N TYR A 100 -0.28 -13.37 -2.54
CA TYR A 100 0.74 -12.45 -3.03
C TYR A 100 1.99 -13.17 -3.54
N ALA A 101 2.06 -14.50 -3.41
CA ALA A 101 3.18 -15.28 -3.93
C ALA A 101 3.29 -15.15 -5.44
N SER A 102 4.53 -14.96 -5.91
CA SER A 102 4.82 -14.98 -7.32
C SER A 102 4.71 -16.41 -7.83
N ALA A 103 4.03 -16.62 -8.97
CA ALA A 103 4.02 -17.91 -9.63
C ALA A 103 5.41 -18.38 -10.12
N ALA A 104 6.42 -17.49 -10.06
CA ALA A 104 7.81 -17.81 -10.40
C ALA A 104 8.66 -18.31 -9.21
N ASP A 105 8.11 -18.32 -7.99
CA ASP A 105 8.73 -18.88 -6.79
C ASP A 105 8.32 -20.37 -6.69
N PHE A 106 9.06 -21.22 -7.41
CA PHE A 106 8.69 -22.62 -7.63
C PHE A 106 8.91 -23.50 -6.40
N ASN A 107 9.82 -23.11 -5.51
CA ASN A 107 10.12 -23.84 -4.29
C ASN A 107 9.47 -23.21 -3.04
N GLU A 108 8.66 -22.17 -3.22
CA GLU A 108 7.90 -21.45 -2.19
C GLU A 108 8.78 -20.92 -1.04
N ASP A 109 9.98 -20.41 -1.36
CA ASP A 109 10.92 -19.84 -0.38
C ASP A 109 10.85 -18.30 -0.26
N CYS A 110 9.91 -17.68 -0.98
CA CYS A 110 9.65 -16.25 -1.08
C CYS A 110 10.76 -15.43 -1.71
N LYS A 111 11.66 -16.07 -2.46
CA LYS A 111 12.71 -15.37 -3.20
C LYS A 111 12.81 -15.96 -4.59
N ILE A 112 12.44 -15.18 -5.60
CA ILE A 112 12.73 -15.56 -6.98
C ILE A 112 14.24 -15.48 -7.21
N ASN A 113 14.90 -16.63 -7.29
CA ASN A 113 16.34 -16.75 -7.40
C ASN A 113 16.76 -18.01 -8.21
N PHE A 114 18.04 -18.40 -8.16
CA PHE A 114 18.52 -19.54 -8.94
C PHE A 114 18.03 -20.91 -8.43
N ALA A 115 17.55 -20.99 -7.19
CA ALA A 115 16.90 -22.19 -6.68
C ALA A 115 15.59 -22.49 -7.44
N ASP A 116 14.78 -21.46 -7.70
CA ASP A 116 13.56 -21.58 -8.51
C ASP A 116 13.84 -21.98 -9.94
N PHE A 117 14.90 -21.39 -10.51
CA PHE A 117 15.33 -21.79 -11.85
C PHE A 117 15.78 -23.25 -11.89
N ALA A 118 16.48 -23.73 -10.85
CA ALA A 118 16.88 -25.13 -10.76
C ALA A 118 15.65 -26.04 -10.64
N GLU A 119 14.66 -25.66 -9.83
CA GLU A 119 13.40 -26.39 -9.69
C GLU A 119 12.64 -26.45 -11.01
N PHE A 120 12.50 -25.31 -11.70
CA PHE A 120 11.95 -25.24 -13.04
C PHE A 120 12.71 -26.15 -14.02
N ALA A 121 14.04 -26.10 -14.03
CA ALA A 121 14.86 -26.89 -14.96
C ALA A 121 14.77 -28.40 -14.69
N VAL A 122 14.70 -28.81 -13.43
CA VAL A 122 14.47 -30.21 -13.05
C VAL A 122 13.09 -30.67 -13.51
N ASN A 123 12.05 -29.89 -13.23
CA ASN A 123 10.70 -30.22 -13.65
C ASN A 123 10.54 -30.23 -15.17
N TRP A 124 11.20 -29.30 -15.87
CA TRP A 124 11.32 -29.32 -17.33
C TRP A 124 11.82 -30.70 -17.76
N MET A 125 12.99 -31.14 -17.29
CA MET A 125 13.57 -32.43 -17.69
C MET A 125 12.70 -33.67 -17.44
N LEU A 126 11.65 -33.60 -16.60
CA LEU A 126 10.72 -34.72 -16.39
C LEU A 126 9.83 -34.98 -17.60
N CYS A 127 9.42 -33.94 -18.32
CA CYS A 127 8.43 -34.09 -19.39
C CYS A 127 8.56 -33.05 -20.52
N ASN A 128 9.55 -33.24 -21.40
CA ASN A 128 9.73 -32.41 -22.60
C ASN A 128 9.86 -33.21 -23.91
N ASP A 129 9.70 -34.52 -23.87
CA ASP A 129 9.76 -35.32 -25.09
C ASP A 129 8.38 -35.30 -25.76
N PRO A 130 8.22 -34.61 -26.90
CA PRO A 130 6.94 -34.55 -27.61
C PRO A 130 6.51 -35.90 -28.19
N GLU A 131 7.39 -36.91 -28.22
CA GLU A 131 7.10 -38.26 -28.71
C GLU A 131 6.70 -39.24 -27.58
N ASP A 132 6.80 -38.83 -26.30
CA ASP A 132 6.36 -39.66 -25.17
C ASP A 132 4.88 -39.41 -24.83
N GLU A 133 4.00 -40.30 -25.28
CA GLU A 133 2.56 -40.26 -25.01
C GLU A 133 2.19 -40.49 -23.53
N ASN A 134 3.11 -40.99 -22.69
CA ASN A 134 2.88 -41.21 -21.25
C ASN A 134 3.27 -40.02 -20.37
N CYS A 135 3.68 -38.92 -21.00
CA CYS A 135 4.18 -37.75 -20.35
C CYS A 135 3.03 -36.85 -19.88
N LEU A 136 2.84 -36.69 -18.57
CA LEU A 136 1.84 -35.77 -18.02
C LEU A 136 2.41 -34.35 -18.03
N PRO A 137 1.69 -33.35 -18.59
CA PRO A 137 2.11 -31.96 -18.56
C PRO A 137 2.40 -31.49 -17.12
N ASN A 138 3.51 -30.78 -16.94
CA ASN A 138 4.00 -30.30 -15.64
C ASN A 138 3.60 -28.84 -15.34
N TRP A 139 2.54 -28.33 -15.99
CA TRP A 139 2.05 -26.96 -15.89
C TRP A 139 0.52 -26.91 -15.87
#